data_AF-A0A1F7PG07-F1
#
_entry.id   AF-A0A1F7PG07-F1
#
_cell.length_a   1.000
_cell.length_b   1.000
_cell.length_c   1.000
_cell.angle_alpha   90.00
_cell.angle_beta   90.00
_cell.angle_gamma   90.00
#
_symmetry.space_group_name_H-M   'P 1'
#
loop_
_entity.id
_entity.type
_entity.pdbx_description
1 polymer ?
#
loop_
_entity_poly.entity_id
_entity_poly.type
_entity_poly.pdbx_seq_one_letter_code
_entity_poly.pdbx_strand_id
1 'polypeptide(L)'
;MALARGPEVWLWLVAGVGGSVLFWLVQVVAGSGTITEFLGEQIVAVGGYPARLGPLIGWAVHLGVSLTYAGVLGVLVATVRRAKAALAATLAFVAALLLGWVTAVVAPPAISVTIALLGGQGFPTTLFPFNTEPGPPLWNHLLFFIVSWAIQALGPRWVGRPSPRR
;
A
#
# COMPACT_ATOMS: atom_id res chain seq x y z
N MET A 1 1.25 6.12 25.31
CA MET A 1 1.19 5.38 24.04
C MET A 1 2.61 5.37 23.48
N ALA A 2 3.34 4.24 23.55
CA ALA A 2 4.71 4.21 23.02
C ALA A 2 4.62 3.98 21.52
N LEU A 3 4.70 5.06 20.74
CA LEU A 3 4.84 5.01 19.29
C LEU A 3 6.11 4.23 18.93
N ALA A 4 6.09 3.58 17.76
CA ALA A 4 7.15 2.72 17.23
C ALA A 4 8.56 3.28 17.51
N ARG A 5 9.46 2.43 18.01
CA ARG A 5 10.87 2.84 18.19
C ARG A 5 11.51 2.95 16.80
N GLY A 6 12.41 3.91 16.59
CA GLY A 6 13.11 4.21 15.32
C GLY A 6 13.41 3.04 14.36
N PRO A 7 13.90 1.86 14.79
CA PRO A 7 14.16 0.72 13.88
C PRO A 7 12.91 0.10 13.20
N GLU A 8 11.71 0.33 13.72
CA GLU A 8 10.48 -0.24 13.17
C GLU A 8 9.96 0.53 11.94
N VAL A 9 10.22 1.83 11.87
CA VAL A 9 9.80 2.69 10.73
C VAL A 9 10.50 2.27 9.44
N TRP A 10 11.76 1.84 9.52
CA TRP A 10 12.49 1.31 8.37
C TRP A 10 11.77 0.10 7.74
N LEU A 11 11.24 -0.81 8.56
CA LEU A 11 10.48 -1.97 8.05
C LEU A 11 9.20 -1.53 7.34
N TRP A 12 8.58 -0.42 7.76
CA TRP A 12 7.40 0.13 7.09
C TRP A 12 7.76 0.72 5.73
N LEU A 13 8.89 1.42 5.64
CA LEU A 13 9.41 1.95 4.38
C LEU A 13 9.77 0.83 3.40
N VAL A 14 10.49 -0.20 3.87
CA VAL A 14 10.83 -1.37 3.05
C VAL A 14 9.58 -2.09 2.57
N ALA A 15 8.59 -2.28 3.45
CA ALA A 15 7.31 -2.88 3.07
C ALA A 15 6.56 -2.05 2.02
N GLY A 16 6.50 -0.73 2.18
CA GLY A 16 5.81 0.15 1.24
C GLY A 16 6.49 0.21 -0.13
N VAL A 17 7.81 0.42 -0.17
CA VAL A 17 8.57 0.47 -1.43
C VAL A 17 8.61 -0.90 -2.10
N GLY A 18 8.97 -1.95 -1.35
CA GLY A 18 9.03 -3.31 -1.88
C GLY A 18 7.66 -3.81 -2.35
N GLY A 19 6.61 -3.52 -1.59
CA GLY A 19 5.24 -3.82 -1.96
C GLY A 19 4.80 -3.07 -3.22
N SER A 20 5.16 -1.80 -3.36
CA SER A 20 4.84 -0.98 -4.55
C SER A 20 5.45 -1.58 -5.82
N VAL A 21 6.72 -1.96 -5.77
CA VAL A 21 7.43 -2.62 -6.88
C VAL A 21 6.83 -3.99 -7.18
N LEU A 22 6.54 -4.80 -6.15
CA LEU A 22 5.89 -6.11 -6.33
C LEU A 22 4.52 -5.98 -6.99
N PHE A 23 3.69 -5.04 -6.52
CA PHE A 23 2.36 -4.76 -7.08
C PHE A 23 2.45 -4.42 -8.56
N TRP A 24 3.41 -3.56 -8.92
CA TRP A 24 3.69 -3.17 -10.31
C TRP A 24 4.14 -4.36 -11.16
N LEU A 25 5.10 -5.17 -10.66
CA LEU A 25 5.58 -6.36 -11.37
C LEU A 25 4.47 -7.36 -11.67
N VAL A 26 3.53 -7.57 -10.74
CA VAL A 26 2.37 -8.44 -10.96
C VAL A 26 1.51 -7.93 -12.11
N GLN A 27 1.30 -6.61 -12.22
CA GLN A 27 0.54 -6.02 -13.33
C GLN A 27 1.28 -6.15 -14.67
N VAL A 28 2.61 -5.97 -14.67
CA VAL A 28 3.45 -6.17 -15.86
C VAL A 28 3.34 -7.60 -16.36
N VAL A 29 3.49 -8.59 -15.47
CA VAL A 29 3.39 -10.02 -15.83
C VAL A 29 1.98 -10.40 -16.28
N ALA A 30 0.94 -9.79 -15.70
CA ALA A 30 -0.44 -10.00 -16.09
C ALA A 30 -0.82 -9.35 -17.43
N GLY A 31 -0.01 -8.43 -17.97
CA GLY A 31 -0.27 -7.75 -19.24
C GLY A 31 -1.46 -6.79 -19.21
N SER A 32 -1.94 -6.36 -18.03
CA SER A 32 -3.17 -5.59 -17.85
C SER A 32 -3.00 -4.06 -17.99
N GLY A 33 -1.80 -3.58 -18.33
CA GLY A 33 -1.39 -2.20 -18.06
C GLY A 33 -1.15 -1.97 -16.56
N THR A 34 -0.34 -0.98 -16.23
CA THR A 34 0.07 -0.72 -14.83
C THR A 34 -0.70 0.46 -14.23
N ILE A 35 -0.93 0.42 -12.91
CA ILE A 35 -1.64 1.52 -12.24
C ILE A 35 -0.84 2.83 -12.30
N THR A 36 0.49 2.74 -12.35
CA THR A 36 1.39 3.88 -12.50
C THR A 36 1.22 4.56 -13.85
N GLU A 37 1.11 3.80 -14.95
CA GLU A 37 0.84 4.38 -16.27
C GLU A 37 -0.56 5.01 -16.30
N PHE A 38 -1.57 4.27 -15.87
CA PHE A 38 -2.95 4.75 -15.84
C PHE A 38 -3.10 6.05 -15.06
N LEU A 39 -2.65 6.10 -13.80
CA LEU A 39 -2.75 7.31 -12.97
C LEU A 39 -1.97 8.48 -13.58
N GLY A 40 -0.76 8.21 -14.08
CA GLY A 40 0.07 9.22 -14.72
C GLY A 40 -0.61 9.86 -15.92
N GLU A 41 -1.13 9.06 -16.84
CA GLU A 41 -1.83 9.51 -18.04
C GLU A 41 -3.11 10.28 -17.70
N GLN A 42 -3.93 9.76 -16.79
CA GLN A 42 -5.19 10.40 -16.42
C GLN A 42 -4.96 11.75 -15.73
N ILE A 43 -4.03 11.83 -14.76
CA ILE A 43 -3.74 13.08 -14.05
C ILE A 43 -3.14 14.12 -15.00
N VAL A 44 -2.23 13.72 -15.89
CA VAL A 44 -1.66 14.61 -16.91
C VAL A 44 -2.74 15.16 -17.83
N ALA A 45 -3.61 14.30 -18.35
CA ALA A 45 -4.66 14.69 -19.28
C ALA A 45 -5.67 15.64 -18.60
N VAL A 46 -6.09 15.32 -17.38
CA VAL A 46 -7.05 16.13 -16.61
C VAL A 46 -6.46 17.46 -16.17
N GLY A 47 -5.21 17.47 -15.69
CA GLY A 47 -4.53 18.66 -15.17
C GLY A 47 -3.84 19.53 -16.22
N GLY A 48 -3.82 19.12 -17.49
CA GLY A 48 -3.12 19.84 -18.56
C GLY A 48 -1.60 19.88 -18.37
N TYR A 49 -1.02 18.89 -17.69
CA TYR A 49 0.42 18.82 -17.45
C TYR A 49 1.19 18.37 -18.70
N PRO A 50 2.50 18.65 -18.81
CA PRO A 50 3.33 18.07 -19.86
C PRO A 50 3.32 16.54 -19.82
N ALA A 51 3.05 15.89 -20.95
CA ALA A 51 2.94 14.42 -21.06
C ALA A 51 4.16 13.65 -20.51
N ARG A 52 5.36 14.22 -20.65
CA ARG A 52 6.60 13.65 -20.10
C ARG A 52 6.61 13.46 -18.57
N LEU A 53 5.71 14.13 -17.85
CA LEU A 53 5.57 13.99 -16.39
C LEU A 53 4.72 12.79 -15.98
N GLY A 54 3.98 12.16 -16.91
CA GLY A 54 3.07 11.05 -16.63
C GLY A 54 3.71 9.94 -15.79
N PRO A 55 4.86 9.37 -16.21
CA PRO A 55 5.53 8.32 -15.44
C PRO A 55 5.92 8.77 -14.02
N LEU A 56 6.42 9.99 -13.86
CA LEU A 56 6.82 10.53 -12.55
C LEU A 56 5.60 10.69 -11.63
N ILE A 57 4.52 11.29 -12.13
CA ILE A 57 3.28 11.50 -11.38
C ILE A 57 2.68 10.16 -10.96
N GLY A 58 2.56 9.23 -11.91
CA GLY A 58 2.01 7.90 -11.67
C GLY A 58 2.75 7.14 -10.58
N TRP A 59 4.08 7.11 -10.66
CA TRP A 59 4.92 6.48 -9.63
C TRP A 59 4.85 7.20 -8.28
N ALA A 60 4.85 8.53 -8.27
CA ALA A 60 4.74 9.30 -7.04
C ALA A 60 3.44 8.99 -6.29
N VAL A 61 2.31 8.91 -7.00
CA VAL A 61 1.01 8.56 -6.41
C VAL A 61 1.02 7.11 -5.91
N HIS A 62 1.46 6.16 -6.73
CA HIS A 62 1.48 4.74 -6.35
C HIS A 62 2.38 4.47 -5.14
N LEU A 63 3.57 5.10 -5.09
CA LEU A 63 4.46 5.02 -3.93
C LEU A 63 3.85 5.68 -2.70
N GLY A 64 3.21 6.85 -2.84
CA GLY A 64 2.54 7.54 -1.73
C GLY A 64 1.44 6.69 -1.10
N VAL A 65 0.59 6.08 -1.91
CA VAL A 65 -0.47 5.15 -1.44
C VAL A 65 0.16 3.91 -0.79
N SER A 66 1.16 3.30 -1.42
CA SER A 66 1.83 2.10 -0.89
C SER A 66 2.51 2.34 0.46
N LEU A 67 3.20 3.47 0.62
CA LEU A 67 3.81 3.88 1.89
C LEU A 67 2.75 4.11 2.97
N THR A 68 1.62 4.73 2.60
CA THR A 68 0.49 4.97 3.51
C THR A 68 -0.11 3.63 3.98
N TYR A 69 -0.37 2.71 3.06
CA TYR A 69 -0.88 1.37 3.36
C TYR A 69 0.06 0.58 4.28
N ALA A 70 1.36 0.58 3.98
CA ALA A 70 2.37 -0.06 4.81
C ALA A 70 2.45 0.57 6.21
N GLY A 71 2.34 1.90 6.31
CA GLY A 71 2.32 2.63 7.57
C GLY A 71 1.10 2.31 8.43
N VAL A 72 -0.10 2.27 7.84
CA VAL A 72 -1.34 1.87 8.55
C VAL A 72 -1.20 0.46 9.11
N LEU A 73 -0.75 -0.51 8.30
CA LEU A 73 -0.50 -1.86 8.78
C LEU A 73 0.56 -1.87 9.90
N GLY A 74 1.63 -1.08 9.77
CA GLY A 74 2.69 -0.97 10.78
C GLY A 74 2.19 -0.49 12.13
N VAL A 75 1.29 0.49 12.14
CA VAL A 75 0.60 0.96 13.35
C VAL A 75 -0.24 -0.15 13.98
N LEU A 76 -0.99 -0.92 13.17
CA LEU A 76 -1.78 -2.06 13.66
C LEU A 76 -0.88 -3.15 14.26
N VAL A 77 0.20 -3.51 13.57
CA VAL A 77 1.20 -4.48 14.05
C VAL A 77 1.80 -4.02 15.38
N ALA A 78 2.17 -2.75 15.51
CA ALA A 78 2.72 -2.19 16.74
C ALA A 78 1.70 -2.24 17.90
N THR A 79 0.41 -2.03 17.60
CA THR A 79 -0.67 -2.03 18.59
C THR A 79 -0.90 -3.43 19.18
N VAL A 80 -0.88 -4.48 18.36
CA VAL A 80 -1.13 -5.86 18.80
C VAL A 80 0.12 -6.57 19.37
N ARG A 81 1.30 -5.97 19.25
CA ARG A 81 2.60 -6.56 19.63
C ARG A 81 2.71 -6.95 21.12
N ARG A 82 1.88 -6.38 21.99
CA ARG A 82 1.85 -6.70 23.43
C ARG A 82 1.21 -8.06 23.74
N ALA A 83 0.45 -8.62 22.81
CA ALA A 83 -0.12 -9.96 22.96
C ALA A 83 0.97 -11.05 22.85
N LYS A 84 0.61 -12.30 23.18
CA LYS A 84 1.48 -13.45 22.94
C LYS A 84 1.92 -13.49 21.47
N ALA A 85 3.17 -13.85 21.22
CA ALA A 85 3.81 -13.72 19.90
C ALA A 85 3.01 -14.36 18.74
N ALA A 86 2.41 -15.54 18.96
CA ALA A 86 1.56 -16.19 17.97
C ALA A 86 0.25 -15.43 17.73
N LEU A 87 -0.45 -15.06 18.81
CA LEU A 87 -1.70 -14.30 18.73
C LEU A 87 -1.50 -12.93 18.05
N ALA A 88 -0.42 -12.21 18.40
CA ALA A 88 -0.08 -10.93 17.78
C ALA A 88 0.14 -11.07 16.27
N ALA A 89 0.85 -12.12 15.83
CA ALA A 89 1.09 -12.38 14.42
C ALA A 89 -0.21 -12.72 13.68
N THR A 90 -1.07 -13.54 14.28
CA THR A 90 -2.39 -13.90 13.72
C THR A 90 -3.30 -12.68 13.58
N LEU A 91 -3.41 -11.85 14.63
CA LEU A 91 -4.24 -10.64 14.58
C LEU A 91 -3.73 -9.67 13.51
N ALA A 92 -2.41 -9.48 13.42
CA ALA A 92 -1.82 -8.65 12.38
C ALA A 92 -2.04 -9.22 10.97
N PHE A 93 -2.04 -10.55 10.81
CA PHE A 93 -2.29 -11.19 9.53
C PHE A 93 -3.73 -10.99 9.08
N VAL A 94 -4.70 -11.20 9.99
CA VAL A 94 -6.12 -10.92 9.73
C VAL A 94 -6.32 -9.45 9.35
N ALA A 95 -5.68 -8.53 10.06
CA ALA A 95 -5.72 -7.11 9.72
C ALA A 95 -5.17 -6.84 8.32
N ALA A 96 -4.08 -7.51 7.91
CA ALA A 96 -3.51 -7.38 6.58
C ALA A 96 -4.49 -7.86 5.48
N LEU A 97 -5.15 -9.00 5.69
CA LEU A 97 -6.17 -9.51 4.77
C LEU A 97 -7.36 -8.57 4.65
N LEU A 98 -7.87 -8.06 5.79
CA LEU A 98 -8.96 -7.11 5.81
C LEU A 98 -8.59 -5.80 5.11
N LEU A 99 -7.39 -5.27 5.35
CA LEU A 99 -6.90 -4.09 4.65
C LEU A 99 -6.77 -4.36 3.15
N GLY A 100 -6.21 -5.49 2.73
CA GLY A 100 -6.13 -5.85 1.31
C GLY A 100 -7.49 -5.95 0.63
N TRP A 101 -8.48 -6.53 1.31
CA TRP A 101 -9.85 -6.58 0.81
C TRP A 101 -10.49 -5.19 0.74
N VAL A 102 -10.50 -4.42 1.83
CA VAL A 102 -11.12 -3.09 1.89
C VAL A 102 -10.50 -2.16 0.84
N THR A 103 -9.16 -2.11 0.78
CA THR A 103 -8.45 -1.25 -0.17
C THR A 103 -8.72 -1.63 -1.62
N ALA A 104 -8.82 -2.92 -1.94
CA ALA A 104 -9.23 -3.37 -3.27
C ALA A 104 -10.65 -2.92 -3.62
N VAL A 105 -11.60 -3.02 -2.67
CA VAL A 105 -12.99 -2.60 -2.87
C VAL A 105 -13.09 -1.10 -3.14
N VAL A 106 -12.38 -0.28 -2.37
CA VAL A 106 -12.43 1.19 -2.48
C VAL A 106 -11.45 1.79 -3.48
N ALA A 107 -10.57 0.98 -4.09
CA ALA A 107 -9.54 1.48 -5.00
C ALA A 107 -10.12 2.31 -6.16
N PRO A 108 -11.15 1.85 -6.91
CA PRO A 108 -11.69 2.67 -8.00
C PRO A 108 -12.23 4.05 -7.55
N PRO A 109 -13.12 4.19 -6.54
CA PRO A 109 -13.56 5.51 -6.12
C PRO A 109 -12.42 6.38 -5.57
N ALA A 110 -11.44 5.79 -4.86
CA ALA A 110 -10.25 6.51 -4.41
C ALA A 110 -9.39 7.02 -5.57
N ILE A 111 -9.29 6.26 -6.67
CA ILE A 111 -8.62 6.65 -7.90
C ILE A 111 -9.33 7.86 -8.53
N SER A 112 -10.67 7.87 -8.62
CA SER A 112 -11.42 9.02 -9.14
C SER A 112 -11.13 10.30 -8.36
N VAL A 113 -11.14 10.22 -7.02
CA VAL A 113 -10.81 11.35 -6.15
C VAL A 113 -9.37 11.80 -6.37
N THR A 114 -8.43 10.86 -6.48
CA THR A 114 -7.00 11.15 -6.68
C THR A 114 -6.77 11.88 -8.01
N ILE A 115 -7.38 11.40 -9.09
CA ILE A 115 -7.28 12.03 -10.42
C ILE A 115 -7.87 13.44 -10.39
N ALA A 116 -9.06 13.62 -9.83
CA ALA A 116 -9.73 14.91 -9.82
C ALA A 116 -8.99 15.95 -8.96
N LEU A 117 -8.51 15.56 -7.77
CA LEU A 117 -7.76 16.45 -6.88
C LEU A 117 -6.40 16.83 -7.47
N LEU A 118 -5.62 15.84 -7.92
CA LEU A 118 -4.29 16.10 -8.47
C LEU A 118 -4.34 16.72 -9.87
N GLY A 119 -5.44 16.56 -10.59
CA GLY A 119 -5.71 17.25 -11.85
C GLY A 119 -6.35 18.64 -11.67
N GLY A 120 -6.57 19.11 -10.44
CA GLY A 120 -7.06 20.47 -10.17
C GLY A 120 -8.56 20.69 -10.37
N GLN A 121 -9.37 19.64 -10.51
CA GLN A 121 -10.83 19.71 -10.65
C GLN A 121 -11.57 19.79 -9.30
N GLY A 122 -10.87 19.57 -8.19
CA GLY A 122 -11.48 19.52 -6.86
C GLY A 122 -12.10 18.16 -6.54
N PHE A 123 -13.03 18.12 -5.59
CA PHE A 123 -13.67 16.86 -5.20
C PHE A 123 -14.72 16.45 -6.25
N PRO A 124 -14.65 15.24 -6.81
CA PRO A 124 -15.52 14.84 -7.91
C PRO A 124 -16.95 14.58 -7.42
N THR A 125 -17.93 14.90 -8.26
CA THR A 125 -19.36 14.62 -7.99
C THR A 125 -19.78 13.20 -8.37
N THR A 126 -18.98 12.53 -9.21
CA THR A 126 -19.16 11.14 -9.61
C THR A 126 -17.88 10.35 -9.35
N LEU A 127 -18.04 9.08 -8.97
CA LEU A 127 -16.93 8.18 -8.65
C LEU A 127 -17.02 6.92 -9.50
N PHE A 128 -15.87 6.29 -9.76
CA PHE A 128 -15.87 4.91 -10.24
C PHE A 128 -16.57 4.01 -9.22
N PRO A 129 -17.30 2.98 -9.69
CA PRO A 129 -18.00 2.06 -8.80
C PRO A 129 -17.01 1.30 -7.91
N PHE A 130 -17.46 0.88 -6.73
CA PHE A 130 -16.68 -0.02 -5.89
C PHE A 130 -16.33 -1.31 -6.65
N ASN A 131 -15.14 -1.83 -6.41
CA ASN A 131 -14.73 -3.11 -6.98
C ASN A 131 -15.27 -4.26 -6.13
N THR A 132 -16.36 -4.88 -6.59
CA THR A 132 -16.97 -6.05 -5.92
C THR A 132 -16.50 -7.38 -6.49
N GLU A 133 -15.68 -7.37 -7.53
CA GLU A 133 -15.26 -8.59 -8.22
C GLU A 133 -13.98 -9.19 -7.60
N PRO A 134 -13.94 -10.51 -7.36
CA PRO A 134 -12.76 -11.21 -6.86
C PRO A 134 -11.73 -11.45 -7.99
N GLY A 135 -11.25 -10.37 -8.59
CA GLY A 135 -10.34 -10.38 -9.73
C GLY A 135 -8.89 -10.02 -9.40
N PRO A 136 -8.04 -9.84 -10.43
CA PRO A 136 -6.63 -9.45 -10.26
C PRO A 136 -6.39 -8.26 -9.32
N PRO A 137 -7.22 -7.19 -9.30
CA PRO A 137 -7.04 -6.10 -8.35
C PRO A 137 -7.10 -6.54 -6.88
N LEU A 138 -8.03 -7.44 -6.52
CA LEU A 138 -8.14 -7.96 -5.16
C LEU A 138 -6.90 -8.75 -4.80
N TRP A 139 -6.49 -9.68 -5.66
CA TRP A 139 -5.32 -10.53 -5.42
C TRP A 139 -4.04 -9.71 -5.27
N ASN A 140 -3.88 -8.65 -6.06
CA ASN A 140 -2.69 -7.80 -5.99
C ASN A 140 -2.62 -7.01 -4.67
N HIS A 141 -3.76 -6.51 -4.17
CA HIS A 141 -3.81 -5.87 -2.85
C HIS A 141 -3.56 -6.87 -1.72
N LEU A 142 -4.19 -8.06 -1.77
CA LEU A 142 -3.94 -9.10 -0.78
C LEU A 142 -2.45 -9.48 -0.73
N LEU A 143 -1.82 -9.67 -1.88
CA LEU A 143 -0.39 -9.97 -1.97
C LEU A 143 0.46 -8.85 -1.36
N PHE A 144 0.19 -7.59 -1.71
CA PHE A 144 0.86 -6.43 -1.13
C PHE A 144 0.81 -6.45 0.40
N PHE A 145 -0.38 -6.65 0.98
CA PHE A 145 -0.56 -6.63 2.43
C PHE A 145 0.01 -7.87 3.13
N ILE A 146 -0.03 -9.05 2.50
CA ILE A 146 0.59 -10.27 3.02
C ILE A 146 2.11 -10.10 3.11
N VAL A 147 2.74 -9.58 2.06
CA VAL A 147 4.19 -9.32 2.06
C VAL A 147 4.54 -8.23 3.07
N SER A 148 3.76 -7.16 3.12
CA SER A 148 3.93 -6.10 4.13
C SER A 148 3.83 -6.64 5.55
N TRP A 149 2.88 -7.53 5.82
CA TRP A 149 2.76 -8.21 7.11
C TRP A 149 3.98 -9.07 7.41
N ALA A 150 4.46 -9.86 6.45
CA ALA A 150 5.64 -10.71 6.65
C ALA A 150 6.86 -9.86 7.05
N ILE A 151 7.11 -8.77 6.34
CA ILE A 151 8.22 -7.84 6.62
C ILE A 151 8.06 -7.21 8.00
N GLN A 152 6.86 -6.73 8.36
CA GLN A 152 6.67 -5.90 9.55
C GLN A 152 6.41 -6.69 10.84
N ALA A 153 5.70 -7.81 10.74
CA ALA A 153 5.35 -8.66 11.89
C ALA A 153 6.39 -9.76 12.15
N LEU A 154 7.07 -10.27 11.11
CA LEU A 154 8.08 -11.33 11.25
C LEU A 154 9.51 -10.80 11.12
N GLY A 155 9.74 -9.77 10.31
CA GLY A 155 11.06 -9.16 10.08
C GLY A 155 11.85 -8.76 11.34
N PRO A 156 11.24 -8.24 12.42
CA PRO A 156 11.98 -7.96 13.66
C PRO A 156 12.70 -9.18 14.27
N ARG A 157 12.25 -10.40 13.95
CA ARG A 157 12.92 -11.64 14.37
C ARG A 157 14.17 -11.95 13.54
N TRP A 158 14.21 -11.47 12.30
CA TRP A 158 15.32 -11.70 11.35
C TRP A 158 16.45 -10.66 11.47
N VAL A 159 16.12 -9.44 11.90
CA VAL A 159 17.10 -8.35 12.05
C VAL A 159 17.95 -8.48 13.34
N GLY A 160 17.64 -9.46 14.20
CA GLY A 160 18.39 -9.75 15.43
C GLY A 160 18.11 -8.74 16.54
N ARG A 161 17.80 -9.24 17.74
CA ARG A 161 17.93 -8.41 18.95
C ARG A 161 19.42 -8.27 19.23
N PRO A 162 19.96 -7.07 19.50
CA PRO A 162 21.26 -6.97 20.15
C PRO A 162 21.22 -7.84 21.41
N SER A 163 22.16 -8.77 21.52
CA SER A 163 22.38 -9.55 22.75
C SER A 163 22.37 -8.56 23.93
N PRO A 164 21.63 -8.83 25.03
CA PRO A 164 21.84 -8.06 26.24
C PRO A 164 23.30 -8.27 26.61
N ARG A 165 24.10 -7.20 26.54
CA ARG A 165 25.49 -7.21 27.02
C ARG A 165 25.44 -7.74 28.45
N ARG A 166 26.09 -8.89 28.65
CA ARG A 166 26.36 -9.46 29.98
C ARG A 166 27.39 -8.60 30.69
#